data_AF-A0A1G2J996-F1
#
_entry.id   AF-A0A1G2J996-F1
#
_cell.length_a   1.000
_cell.length_b   1.000
_cell.length_c   1.000
_cell.angle_alpha   90.00
_cell.angle_beta   90.00
_cell.angle_gamma   90.00
#
_symmetry.space_group_name_H-M   'P 1'
#
loop_
_entity.id
_entity.type
_entity.pdbx_description
1 polymer ?
#
loop_
_entity_poly.entity_id
_entity_poly.type
_entity_poly.pdbx_seq_one_letter_code
_entity_poly.pdbx_strand_id
1 'polypeptide(L)'
;MAKKREYTWYLEPRGDVARSNEVLGKNLGEENAFQGVECADGVRRNLWRCPSAMVFMLWSSRKTLRIVFGIFCQEGKGKIRRATRWYGKTVSKPRKGSTYV
;
A
#
# COMPACT_ATOMS: atom_id res chain seq x y z
N MET A 1 -12.26 25.06 16.35
CA MET A 1 -10.93 24.42 16.20
C MET A 1 -11.06 23.24 15.25
N ALA A 2 -10.41 23.28 14.08
CA ALA A 2 -10.47 22.16 13.14
C ALA A 2 -9.73 20.95 13.72
N LYS A 3 -10.44 19.85 14.02
CA LYS A 3 -9.82 18.59 14.45
C LYS A 3 -8.82 18.15 13.38
N LYS A 4 -7.54 18.08 13.73
CA LYS A 4 -6.48 17.59 12.83
C LYS A 4 -6.86 16.16 12.44
N ARG A 5 -7.15 15.93 11.16
CA ARG A 5 -7.52 14.59 10.68
C ARG A 5 -6.28 13.72 10.70
N GLU A 6 -6.27 12.72 11.58
CA GLU A 6 -5.20 11.73 11.61
C GLU A 6 -5.37 10.76 10.45
N TYR A 7 -4.33 10.67 9.61
CA TYR A 7 -4.29 9.74 8.49
C TYR A 7 -3.24 8.67 8.76
N THR A 8 -3.70 7.42 8.81
CA THR A 8 -2.80 6.27 8.77
C THR A 8 -2.65 5.82 7.32
N TRP A 9 -1.41 5.61 6.87
CA TRP A 9 -1.14 5.16 5.52
C TRP A 9 -0.77 3.69 5.50
N TYR A 10 -1.09 3.04 4.39
CA TYR A 10 -0.89 1.61 4.18
C TYR A 10 -0.36 1.37 2.77
N LEU A 11 0.54 0.38 2.65
CA LEU A 11 1.15 -0.03 1.39
C LEU A 11 0.77 -1.47 1.08
N GLU A 12 0.22 -1.71 -0.10
CA GLU A 12 -0.07 -3.05 -0.61
C GLU A 12 1.04 -3.45 -1.57
N PRO A 13 1.86 -4.47 -1.29
CA PRO A 13 2.87 -4.96 -2.21
C PRO A 13 2.21 -5.49 -3.49
N ARG A 14 2.76 -5.15 -4.67
CA ARG A 14 2.26 -5.55 -5.99
C ARG A 14 3.39 -5.93 -6.92
N GLY A 15 3.06 -6.58 -8.04
CA GLY A 15 4.05 -7.00 -9.02
C GLY A 15 4.90 -8.13 -8.45
N ASP A 16 6.21 -7.88 -8.27
CA ASP A 16 7.09 -8.78 -7.54
C ASP A 16 6.82 -8.66 -6.03
N VAL A 17 5.85 -9.45 -5.56
CA VAL A 17 5.35 -9.42 -4.18
C VAL A 17 6.44 -9.87 -3.20
N ALA A 18 7.28 -10.84 -3.55
CA ALA A 18 8.35 -11.33 -2.69
C ALA A 18 9.38 -10.22 -2.44
N ARG A 19 9.88 -9.58 -3.50
CA ARG A 19 10.81 -8.46 -3.39
C ARG A 19 10.19 -7.26 -2.67
N SER A 20 8.93 -6.95 -2.99
CA SER A 20 8.23 -5.82 -2.35
C SER A 20 8.03 -6.07 -0.85
N ASN A 21 7.65 -7.27 -0.44
CA ASN A 21 7.55 -7.64 0.97
C ASN A 21 8.90 -7.59 1.68
N GLU A 22 9.98 -8.07 1.06
CA GLU A 22 11.31 -8.00 1.66
C GLU A 22 11.74 -6.54 1.91
N VAL A 23 11.56 -5.68 0.91
CA VAL A 23 11.90 -4.25 1.03
C VAL A 23 11.02 -3.56 2.07
N LEU A 24 9.71 -3.83 2.07
CA LEU A 24 8.78 -3.26 3.04
C LEU A 24 9.08 -3.76 4.45
N GLY A 25 9.37 -5.05 4.65
CA GLY A 25 9.76 -5.64 5.93
C GLY A 25 11.05 -5.04 6.47
N LYS A 26 12.07 -4.87 5.63
CA LYS A 26 13.34 -4.22 6.03
C LYS A 26 13.18 -2.75 6.42
N ASN A 27 12.24 -2.03 5.80
CA ASN A 27 12.05 -0.59 6.05
C ASN A 27 11.02 -0.29 7.15
N LEU A 28 9.99 -1.12 7.29
CA LEU A 28 8.84 -0.86 8.17
C LEU A 28 8.80 -1.78 9.39
N GLY A 29 9.51 -2.91 9.37
CA GLY A 29 9.41 -3.94 10.41
C GLY A 29 8.14 -4.79 10.26
N GLU A 30 8.25 -6.08 10.56
CA GLU A 30 7.16 -7.06 10.39
C GLU A 30 5.95 -6.79 11.28
N GLU A 31 6.13 -6.08 12.40
CA GLU A 31 5.04 -5.61 13.27
C GLU A 31 4.02 -4.71 12.54
N ASN A 32 4.43 -4.10 11.43
CA ASN A 32 3.59 -3.25 10.60
C ASN A 32 2.93 -4.01 9.45
N ALA A 33 3.11 -5.34 9.35
CA ALA A 33 2.45 -6.18 8.36
C ALA A 33 1.06 -6.63 8.85
N PHE A 34 0.02 -6.12 8.21
CA PHE A 34 -1.36 -6.50 8.48
C PHE A 34 -1.88 -7.40 7.35
N GLN A 35 -2.19 -8.66 7.67
CA GLN A 35 -2.69 -9.62 6.69
C GLN A 35 -4.22 -9.66 6.67
N GLY A 36 -4.80 -9.87 5.48
CA GLY A 36 -6.25 -10.09 5.33
C GLY A 36 -7.16 -8.91 5.70
N VAL A 37 -6.67 -7.67 5.66
CA VAL A 37 -7.42 -6.49 6.06
C VAL A 37 -8.49 -6.14 5.02
N GLU A 38 -9.74 -6.05 5.46
CA GLU A 38 -10.86 -5.66 4.61
C GLU A 38 -10.84 -4.14 4.33
N CYS A 39 -10.75 -3.79 3.05
CA CYS A 39 -10.78 -2.40 2.60
C CYS A 39 -12.21 -1.93 2.32
N ALA A 40 -12.39 -0.62 2.12
CA ALA A 40 -13.68 -0.01 1.82
C ALA A 40 -14.38 -0.59 0.58
N ASP A 41 -13.62 -1.16 -0.35
CA ASP A 41 -14.14 -1.85 -1.55
C ASP A 41 -14.53 -3.32 -1.31
N GLY A 42 -14.52 -3.80 -0.05
CA GLY A 42 -14.92 -5.16 0.31
C GLY A 42 -13.86 -6.23 0.02
N VAL A 43 -12.70 -5.86 -0.52
CA VAL A 43 -11.60 -6.78 -0.81
C VAL A 43 -10.63 -6.83 0.37
N ARG A 44 -10.27 -8.05 0.77
CA ARG A 44 -9.24 -8.32 1.78
C ARG A 44 -7.85 -8.24 1.16
N ARG A 45 -6.93 -7.53 1.81
CA ARG A 45 -5.58 -7.27 1.31
C ARG A 45 -4.54 -7.42 2.41
N ASN A 46 -3.33 -7.75 1.99
CA ASN A 46 -2.15 -7.68 2.86
C ASN A 46 -1.57 -6.28 2.72
N LEU A 47 -1.55 -5.55 3.83
CA LEU A 47 -1.20 -4.14 3.89
C LEU A 47 -0.09 -3.92 4.91
N TRP A 48 0.84 -3.05 4.57
CA TRP A 48 1.91 -2.60 5.47
C TRP A 48 1.57 -1.22 5.99
N ARG A 49 1.39 -1.08 7.30
CA ARG A 49 1.22 0.23 7.93
C ARG A 49 2.50 1.03 7.76
N CYS A 50 2.35 2.29 7.36
CA CYS A 50 3.48 3.12 6.98
C CYS A 50 3.24 4.58 7.44
N PRO A 51 4.23 5.25 8.04
CA PRO A 51 4.19 6.69 8.26
C PRO A 51 4.14 7.45 6.92
N SER A 52 3.46 8.59 6.87
CA SER A 52 3.34 9.40 5.65
C SER A 52 4.69 9.79 5.03
N ALA A 53 5.69 10.10 5.87
CA ALA A 53 7.05 10.41 5.43
C ALA A 53 7.72 9.22 4.73
N MET A 54 7.55 8.00 5.24
CA MET A 54 8.09 6.79 4.62
C MET A 54 7.36 6.43 3.34
N VAL A 55 6.05 6.64 3.25
CA VAL A 55 5.31 6.45 1.99
C VAL A 55 5.93 7.32 0.89
N PHE A 56 6.22 8.58 1.18
CA PHE A 56 6.85 9.49 0.22
C PHE A 56 8.25 9.02 -0.18
N MET A 57 9.08 8.63 0.81
CA MET A 57 10.43 8.11 0.56
C MET A 57 10.40 6.87 -0.33
N LEU A 58 9.59 5.87 0.01
CA LEU A 58 9.43 4.63 -0.76
C LEU A 58 8.87 4.90 -2.15
N TRP A 59 7.93 5.84 -2.27
CA TRP A 59 7.38 6.21 -3.57
C TRP A 59 8.43 6.87 -4.46
N SER A 60 9.24 7.78 -3.92
CA SER A 60 10.34 8.41 -4.66
C SER A 60 11.38 7.38 -5.11
N SER A 61 11.74 6.46 -4.22
CA SER A 61 12.77 5.43 -4.46
C SER A 61 12.27 4.18 -5.19
N ARG A 62 10.98 4.08 -5.53
CA ARG A 62 10.34 2.85 -6.05
C ARG A 62 11.02 2.30 -7.30
N LYS A 63 11.50 3.17 -8.20
CA LYS A 63 12.18 2.77 -9.45
C LYS A 63 13.54 2.16 -9.17
N THR A 64 14.29 2.76 -8.25
CA THR A 64 15.62 2.29 -7.81
C THR A 64 15.50 0.96 -7.07
N LEU A 65 14.51 0.85 -6.16
CA LEU A 65 14.23 -0.36 -5.40
C LEU A 65 13.58 -1.46 -6.26
N ARG A 66 13.09 -1.10 -7.46
CA ARG A 66 12.33 -1.95 -8.38
C ARG A 66 11.12 -2.61 -7.70
N ILE A 67 10.39 -1.85 -6.90
CA ILE A 67 9.18 -2.30 -6.20
C ILE A 67 7.94 -1.62 -6.76
N VAL A 68 6.82 -2.32 -6.69
CA VAL A 68 5.50 -1.79 -7.06
C VAL A 68 4.57 -1.98 -5.88
N PHE A 69 3.81 -0.96 -5.53
CA PHE A 69 2.87 -1.05 -4.43
C PHE A 69 1.66 -0.13 -4.65
N GLY A 70 0.52 -0.56 -4.12
CA GLY A 70 -0.66 0.26 -3.96
C GLY A 70 -0.57 1.09 -2.68
N ILE A 71 -1.08 2.32 -2.71
CA ILE A 71 -1.12 3.20 -1.54
C ILE A 71 -2.56 3.34 -1.09
N PHE A 72 -2.78 3.17 0.22
CA PHE A 72 -4.06 3.23 0.88
C PHE A 72 -3.96 4.14 2.09
N CYS A 73 -5.08 4.72 2.51
CA CYS A 73 -5.16 5.55 3.70
C CYS A 73 -6.42 5.26 4.51
N GLN A 74 -6.32 5.46 5.82
CA GLN A 74 -7.42 5.39 6.77
C GLN A 74 -7.51 6.74 7.48
N GLU A 75 -8.71 7.31 7.51
CA GLU A 75 -8.98 8.54 8.24
C GLU A 75 -9.52 8.16 9.64
N GLY A 76 -8.76 8.47 10.69
CA GLY A 76 -9.06 8.03 12.06
C GLY A 76 -9.23 6.51 12.14
N LYS A 77 -10.38 6.06 12.66
CA LYS A 77 -10.77 4.63 12.74
C LYS A 77 -11.73 4.20 11.61
N GLY A 78 -11.78 4.97 10.52
CA GLY A 78 -12.68 4.70 9.39
C GLY A 78 -12.24 3.51 8.52
N LYS A 79 -12.89 3.33 7.37
CA LYS A 79 -12.51 2.29 6.40
C LYS A 79 -11.22 2.67 5.65
N ILE A 80 -10.38 1.68 5.36
CA ILE A 80 -9.18 1.86 4.55
C ILE A 80 -9.59 2.04 3.08
N ARG A 81 -9.18 3.14 2.46
CA ARG A 81 -9.49 3.47 1.06
C ARG A 81 -8.24 3.62 0.22
N ARG A 82 -8.32 3.31 -1.07
CA ARG A 82 -7.19 3.49 -1.99
C ARG A 82 -6.92 4.98 -2.19
N ALA A 83 -5.66 5.39 -2.03
CA ALA A 83 -5.22 6.76 -2.21
C ALA A 83 -4.85 7.03 -3.69
N THR A 84 -5.79 6.77 -4.61
CA THR A 84 -5.57 6.92 -6.07
C THR A 84 -5.27 8.36 -6.50
N ARG A 85 -5.79 9.35 -5.77
CA ARG A 85 -5.70 10.78 -6.14
C ARG A 85 -4.30 11.38 -5.96
N TRP A 86 -3.46 10.80 -5.11
CA TRP A 86 -2.15 11.37 -4.74
C TRP A 86 -0.97 10.76 -5.51
N TYR A 87 -1.14 9.54 -6.03
CA TYR A 87 -0.06 8.77 -6.65
C TYR A 87 -0.48 8.10 -7.96
N GLY A 88 -1.53 8.65 -8.59
CA GLY A 88 -2.20 8.10 -9.76
C GLY A 88 -1.27 7.98 -10.97
N LYS A 89 -0.68 6.79 -11.13
CA LYS A 89 -0.29 6.14 -12.41
C LYS A 89 0.40 4.78 -12.25
N THR A 90 0.63 4.26 -11.04
CA THR A 90 1.20 2.90 -10.84
C THR A 90 0.16 1.78 -10.89
N VAL A 91 -0.99 2.01 -11.51
CA VAL A 91 -1.94 0.93 -11.82
C VAL A 91 -1.56 0.35 -13.17
N SER A 92 -0.55 -0.52 -13.19
CA SER A 92 -0.55 -1.57 -14.22
C SER A 92 -1.83 -2.38 -13.98
N LYS A 93 -2.82 -2.21 -14.86
CA LYS A 93 -3.99 -3.07 -14.91
C LYS A 93 -3.49 -4.52 -14.87
N PRO A 94 -4.09 -5.44 -14.11
CA PRO A 94 -3.82 -6.86 -14.32
C PRO A 94 -4.09 -7.13 -15.79
N ARG A 95 -3.09 -7.63 -16.53
CA ARG A 95 -3.33 -8.16 -17.88
C ARG A 95 -4.32 -9.30 -17.69
N LYS A 96 -5.54 -9.15 -18.23
CA LYS A 96 -6.48 -10.27 -18.38
C LYS A 96 -5.74 -11.36 -19.16
N GLY A 97 -5.44 -12.47 -18.50
CA GLY A 97 -4.73 -13.58 -19.13
C GLY A 97 -3.94 -14.43 -18.14
N SER A 98 -4.60 -15.02 -17.15
CA SER A 98 -4.07 -16.22 -16.49
C SER A 98 -5.23 -17.19 -16.32
N THR A 99 -5.60 -17.81 -17.44
CA THR A 99 -6.32 -19.08 -17.43
C THR A 99 -5.36 -20.09 -16.81
N TYR A 100 -5.69 -20.57 -15.61
CA TYR A 100 -5.09 -21.80 -15.12
C TYR A 100 -5.77 -22.93 -15.89
N VAL A 101 -4.99 -23.62 -16.72
CA VAL A 101 -5.28 -24.96 -17.23
C VAL A 101 -5.00 -26.00 -16.16
#